data_AF-A0A956U4J1-F1
#
_entry.id   AF-A0A956U4J1-F1
#
_cell.length_a   1.000
_cell.length_b   1.000
_cell.length_c   1.000
_cell.angle_alpha   90.00
_cell.angle_beta   90.00
_cell.angle_gamma   90.00
#
_symmetry.space_group_name_H-M   'P 1'
#
loop_
_entity.id
_entity.type
_entity.pdbx_description
1 polymer ?
#
loop_
_entity_poly.entity_id
_entity_poly.type
_entity_poly.pdbx_seq_one_letter_code
_entity_poly.pdbx_strand_id
1 'polypeptide(L)'
;MKAKFENLDLIDLEAAARQLVDDGKLSDAKECYLELLDRHPDWEAGLAEYELGLVHEELGEYCEALRRYESAIARRPFYASSFPRLA
;
A
#
# COMPACT_ATOMS: atom_id res chain seq x y z
N MET A 1 17.73 6.37 5.10
CA MET A 1 17.80 5.50 3.89
C MET A 1 16.66 5.86 2.93
N LYS A 2 16.52 7.12 2.48
CA LYS A 2 15.42 7.54 1.58
C LYS A 2 15.72 7.40 0.08
N ALA A 3 16.99 7.24 -0.30
CA ALA A 3 17.44 7.34 -1.68
C ALA A 3 17.12 6.14 -2.61
N LYS A 4 16.55 5.04 -2.10
CA LYS A 4 16.40 3.80 -2.90
C LYS A 4 15.29 3.92 -3.97
N PHE A 5 14.26 4.73 -3.71
CA PHE A 5 13.07 4.84 -4.55
C PHE A 5 12.70 6.30 -4.91
N GLU A 6 13.48 7.27 -4.43
CA GLU A 6 13.24 8.72 -4.57
C GLU A 6 13.27 9.20 -6.04
N ASN A 7 13.97 8.46 -6.92
CA ASN A 7 14.09 8.78 -8.35
C ASN A 7 13.06 8.09 -9.25
N LEU A 8 12.23 7.18 -8.72
CA LEU A 8 11.18 6.53 -9.50
C LEU A 8 10.01 7.49 -9.71
N ASP A 9 9.36 7.43 -10.87
CA ASP A 9 8.07 8.06 -11.01
C ASP A 9 6.99 7.26 -10.24
N LEU A 10 5.78 7.81 -10.10
CA LEU A 10 4.75 7.19 -9.26
C LEU A 10 4.27 5.84 -9.81
N ILE A 11 4.22 5.70 -11.13
CA ILE A 11 3.77 4.48 -11.80
C ILE A 11 4.83 3.38 -11.60
N ASP A 12 6.10 3.74 -11.77
CA ASP A 12 7.23 2.85 -11.53
C ASP A 12 7.33 2.46 -10.04
N LEU A 13 6.99 3.36 -9.12
CA LEU A 13 6.97 3.09 -7.69
C LEU A 13 5.86 2.09 -7.31
N GLU A 14 4.66 2.23 -7.90
CA GLU A 14 3.57 1.26 -7.69
C GLU A 14 3.96 -0.12 -8.25
N ALA A 15 4.48 -0.15 -9.49
CA ALA A 15 4.90 -1.38 -10.15
C ALA A 15 6.03 -2.07 -9.37
N ALA A 16 7.01 -1.32 -8.88
CA ALA A 16 8.07 -1.83 -8.03
C ALA A 16 7.53 -2.38 -6.71
N ALA A 17 6.60 -1.69 -6.06
CA ALA A 17 5.97 -2.15 -4.82
C ALA A 17 5.28 -3.51 -5.03
N ARG A 18 4.48 -3.64 -6.09
CA ARG A 18 3.77 -4.89 -6.42
C ARG A 18 4.75 -6.04 -6.71
N GLN A 19 5.81 -5.77 -7.49
CA GLN A 19 6.85 -6.77 -7.74
C GLN A 19 7.57 -7.21 -6.45
N LEU A 20 7.79 -6.29 -5.50
CA LEU A 20 8.41 -6.61 -4.22
C LEU A 20 7.51 -7.50 -3.34
N VAL A 21 6.18 -7.32 -3.42
CA VAL A 21 5.22 -8.23 -2.78
C VAL A 21 5.33 -9.62 -3.40
N ASP A 22 5.30 -9.73 -4.73
CA ASP A 22 5.44 -11.01 -5.44
C ASP A 22 6.77 -11.72 -5.12
N ASP A 23 7.84 -10.96 -4.94
CA ASP A 23 9.16 -11.44 -4.52
C ASP A 23 9.24 -11.83 -3.03
N GLY A 24 8.20 -11.57 -2.23
CA GLY A 24 8.19 -11.76 -0.77
C GLY A 24 9.05 -10.76 0.02
N LYS A 25 9.51 -9.68 -0.62
CA LYS A 25 10.30 -8.60 0.00
C LYS A 25 9.38 -7.56 0.63
N LEU A 26 8.57 -8.02 1.57
CA LEU A 26 7.48 -7.25 2.18
C LEU A 26 7.94 -5.95 2.87
N SER A 27 9.13 -5.94 3.48
CA SER A 27 9.69 -4.72 4.10
C SER A 27 10.01 -3.64 3.07
N ASP A 28 10.59 -4.02 1.92
CA ASP A 28 10.87 -3.08 0.82
C ASP A 28 9.55 -2.60 0.18
N ALA A 29 8.57 -3.51 -0.01
CA ALA A 29 7.25 -3.16 -0.55
C ALA A 29 6.52 -2.13 0.32
N LYS A 30 6.58 -2.32 1.65
CA LYS A 30 6.05 -1.37 2.65
C LYS A 30 6.67 0.01 2.52
N GLU A 31 7.98 0.10 2.36
CA GLU A 31 8.66 1.39 2.15
C GLU A 31 8.19 2.06 0.85
N CYS A 32 8.04 1.32 -0.24
CA CYS A 32 7.53 1.87 -1.51
C CYS A 32 6.10 2.41 -1.36
N TYR A 33 5.19 1.66 -0.75
CA TYR A 33 3.81 2.13 -0.55
C TYR A 33 3.72 3.35 0.37
N LEU A 34 4.55 3.41 1.42
CA LEU A 34 4.63 4.59 2.29
C LEU A 34 5.13 5.83 1.54
N GLU A 35 6.15 5.68 0.70
CA GLU A 35 6.66 6.76 -0.15
C GLU A 35 5.60 7.20 -1.17
N LEU A 36 4.84 6.27 -1.73
CA LEU A 36 3.75 6.55 -2.67
C LEU A 36 2.64 7.39 -2.00
N LEU A 37 2.29 7.05 -0.76
CA LEU A 37 1.35 7.79 0.07
C LEU A 37 1.86 9.18 0.50
N ASP A 38 3.17 9.32 0.73
CA ASP A 38 3.81 10.61 1.06
C ASP A 38 3.81 11.54 -0.17
N ARG A 39 4.06 10.99 -1.36
CA ARG A 39 4.15 11.74 -2.62
C ARG A 39 2.81 12.07 -3.25
N HIS A 40 1.78 11.25 -3.04
CA HIS A 40 0.45 11.47 -3.60
C HIS A 40 -0.66 11.11 -2.60
N PRO A 41 -1.15 12.09 -1.82
CA PRO A 41 -2.24 11.84 -0.86
C PRO A 41 -3.62 11.71 -1.53
N ASP A 42 -3.74 12.03 -2.82
CA ASP A 42 -4.99 12.07 -3.60
C ASP A 42 -5.21 10.82 -4.46
N TRP A 43 -6.48 10.61 -4.89
CA TRP A 43 -7.06 9.55 -5.75
C TRP A 43 -6.50 8.11 -5.56
N GLU A 44 -5.24 7.83 -5.84
CA GLU A 44 -4.61 6.51 -5.74
C GLU A 44 -4.22 6.10 -4.32
N ALA A 45 -4.24 7.04 -3.37
CA ALA A 45 -3.94 6.76 -1.96
C ALA A 45 -4.82 5.66 -1.32
N GLY A 46 -6.06 5.49 -1.78
CA GLY A 46 -6.92 4.41 -1.30
C GLY A 46 -6.44 3.01 -1.70
N LEU A 47 -5.91 2.86 -2.92
CA LEU A 47 -5.37 1.58 -3.38
C LEU A 47 -4.04 1.29 -2.68
N ALA A 48 -3.17 2.29 -2.56
CA ALA A 48 -1.90 2.15 -1.86
C ALA A 48 -2.07 1.81 -0.36
N GLU A 49 -3.06 2.39 0.34
CA GLU A 49 -3.38 1.99 1.72
C GLU A 49 -3.91 0.55 1.79
N TYR A 50 -4.71 0.10 0.82
CA TYR A 50 -5.17 -1.29 0.78
C TYR A 50 -4.02 -2.28 0.55
N GLU A 51 -3.17 -2.03 -0.45
CA GLU A 51 -2.01 -2.86 -0.74
C GLU A 51 -1.03 -2.88 0.44
N LEU A 52 -0.83 -1.74 1.11
CA LEU A 52 -0.06 -1.67 2.34
C LEU A 52 -0.68 -2.53 3.45
N GLY A 53 -2.02 -2.55 3.54
CA GLY A 53 -2.75 -3.45 4.44
C GLY A 53 -2.46 -4.93 4.17
N LEU A 54 -2.43 -5.35 2.90
CA LEU A 54 -2.06 -6.72 2.51
C LEU A 54 -0.63 -7.05 2.94
N VAL A 55 0.31 -6.14 2.70
CA VAL A 55 1.71 -6.31 3.13
C VAL A 55 1.81 -6.48 4.65
N HIS A 56 1.05 -5.70 5.42
CA HIS A 56 0.99 -5.86 6.88
C HIS A 56 0.35 -7.20 7.29
N GLU A 57 -0.68 -7.67 6.59
CA GLU A 57 -1.31 -8.97 6.84
C GLU A 57 -0.30 -10.12 6.63
N GLU A 58 0.46 -10.08 5.53
CA GLU A 58 1.49 -11.08 5.22
C GLU A 58 2.67 -11.05 6.21
N LEU A 59 2.98 -9.88 6.78
CA LEU A 59 3.94 -9.74 7.87
C LEU A 59 3.41 -10.21 9.23
N GLY A 60 2.12 -10.55 9.35
CA GLY A 60 1.45 -10.89 10.61
C GLY A 60 1.11 -9.68 11.49
N GLU A 61 1.24 -8.46 10.95
CA GLU A 61 0.95 -7.18 11.60
C GLU A 61 -0.56 -6.84 11.47
N TYR A 62 -1.44 -7.76 11.89
CA TYR A 62 -2.89 -7.67 11.63
C TYR A 62 -3.56 -6.39 12.13
N CYS A 63 -3.10 -5.84 13.26
CA CYS A 63 -3.63 -4.58 13.80
C CYS A 63 -3.28 -3.38 12.91
N GLU A 64 -2.12 -3.40 12.23
CA GLU A 64 -1.76 -2.37 11.25
C GLU A 64 -2.57 -2.57 9.98
N ALA A 65 -2.67 -3.82 9.50
CA ALA A 65 -3.44 -4.17 8.30
C ALA A 65 -4.87 -3.61 8.36
N LEU A 66 -5.58 -3.85 9.46
CA LEU A 66 -6.93 -3.34 9.69
C LEU A 66 -7.00 -1.81 9.60
N ARG A 67 -6.06 -1.08 10.22
CA ARG A 67 -6.07 0.40 10.16
C ARG A 67 -5.84 0.92 8.75
N ARG A 68 -4.99 0.24 7.99
CA ARG A 68 -4.72 0.59 6.58
C ARG A 68 -5.94 0.34 5.70
N TYR A 69 -6.60 -0.78 5.90
CA TYR A 69 -7.87 -1.11 5.27
C TYR A 69 -8.99 -0.11 5.59
N GLU A 70 -9.12 0.29 6.85
CA GLU A 70 -10.08 1.33 7.26
C GLU A 70 -9.76 2.68 6.59
N SER A 71 -8.48 3.07 6.52
CA SER A 71 -8.03 4.28 5.81
C SER A 71 -8.39 4.21 4.31
N ALA A 72 -8.16 3.06 3.67
CA ALA A 72 -8.48 2.83 2.27
C ALA A 72 -9.99 3.04 2.00
N ILE A 73 -10.86 2.47 2.84
CA ILE A 73 -12.31 2.64 2.76
C ILE A 73 -12.72 4.09 3.00
N ALA A 74 -12.16 4.75 4.02
CA ALA A 74 -12.49 6.14 4.34
C ALA A 74 -12.16 7.09 3.17
N ARG A 75 -11.04 6.85 2.48
CA ARG A 75 -10.62 7.63 1.29
C ARG A 75 -11.44 7.28 0.05
N ARG A 76 -11.87 6.02 -0.07
CA ARG A 76 -12.62 5.49 -1.21
C ARG A 76 -13.79 4.62 -0.73
N PRO A 77 -14.92 5.23 -0.32
CA PRO A 77 -16.07 4.46 0.19
C PRO A 77 -16.62 3.46 -0.83
N PHE A 78 -16.53 3.78 -2.13
CA PHE A 78 -16.95 2.90 -3.23
C PHE A 78 -16.04 1.69 -3.46
N TYR A 79 -14.83 1.68 -2.88
CA TYR A 79 -13.93 0.53 -2.94
C TYR A 79 -14.24 -0.53 -1.86
N ALA A 80 -15.08 -0.24 -0.87
CA ALA A 80 -15.49 -1.23 0.13
C ALA A 80 -16.15 -2.47 -0.51
N SER A 81 -16.89 -2.28 -1.61
CA SER A 81 -17.44 -3.38 -2.42
C SER A 81 -16.41 -4.15 -3.27
N SER A 82 -15.19 -3.64 -3.39
CA SER A 82 -14.10 -4.24 -4.19
C SER A 82 -13.03 -4.92 -3.33
N PHE A 83 -13.08 -4.80 -2.01
CA PHE A 83 -12.11 -5.40 -1.09
C PHE A 83 -12.74 -6.56 -0.30
N PRO A 84 -12.64 -7.81 -0.80
CA PRO A 84 -13.31 -8.97 -0.20
C PRO A 84 -12.74 -9.38 1.17
N ARG A 85 -11.62 -8.80 1.61
CA ARG A 85 -10.97 -9.14 2.90
C ARG A 85 -11.60 -8.48 4.12
N LEU A 86 -12.54 -7.55 3.93
CA LEU A 86 -13.20 -6.79 5.01
C LEU A 86 -14.71 -7.04 5.09
N ALA A 87 -15.24 -7.91 4.22
CA ALA A 87 -16.66 -8.29 4.16
C ALA A 87 -16.97 -9.49 5.05
#